data_AF-A0A2M6NSJ7-F1
#
_entry.id   AF-A0A2M6NSJ7-F1
#
_cell.length_a   1.000
_cell.length_b   1.000
_cell.length_c   1.000
_cell.angle_alpha   90.00
_cell.angle_beta   90.00
_cell.angle_gamma   90.00
#
_symmetry.space_group_name_H-M   'P 1'
#
loop_
_entity.id
_entity.type
_entity.pdbx_description
1 polymer ?
#
loop_
_entity_poly.entity_id
_entity_poly.type
_entity_poly.pdbx_seq_one_letter_code
_entity_poly.pdbx_strand_id
1 'polypeptide(L)' 'GSLLFVVPIGGKAKIMFNAHRIYSYEMITDYFKDLELKEFSLIPEFAKNGVGIIINATKEQVDKESYGCGCFWFIKK' A
#
# COMPACT_ATOMS: atom_id res chain seq x y z
N GLY A 1 -16.76 5.85 10.44
CA GLY A 1 -16.25 4.48 10.66
C GLY A 1 -14.89 4.35 10.01
N SER A 2 -14.08 3.37 10.42
CA SER A 2 -12.74 3.12 9.89
C SER A 2 -12.70 1.80 9.11
N LEU A 3 -12.04 1.82 7.95
CA LEU A 3 -11.63 0.63 7.21
C LEU A 3 -10.10 0.57 7.20
N LEU A 4 -9.55 -0.48 7.81
CA LEU A 4 -8.12 -0.79 7.75
C LEU A 4 -7.93 -1.87 6.68
N PHE A 5 -7.11 -1.59 5.68
CA PHE A 5 -6.90 -2.47 4.54
C PHE A 5 -5.41 -2.65 4.29
N VAL A 6 -4.93 -3.89 4.31
CA VAL A 6 -3.50 -4.23 4.23
C VAL A 6 -3.29 -5.24 3.12
N VAL A 7 -2.45 -4.91 2.13
CA VAL A 7 -2.21 -5.74 0.94
C VAL A 7 -0.78 -5.62 0.42
N PRO A 8 -0.27 -6.63 -0.32
CA PRO A 8 0.96 -6.49 -1.09
C PRO A 8 0.83 -5.38 -2.13
N ILE A 9 1.85 -4.52 -2.19
CA ILE A 9 1.88 -3.34 -3.04
C ILE A 9 3.22 -3.19 -3.76
N GLY A 10 3.19 -2.57 -4.93
CA GLY A 10 4.40 -2.22 -5.67
C GLY A 10 4.11 -1.26 -6.81
N GLY A 11 5.16 -0.73 -7.43
CA GLY A 11 5.03 0.22 -8.54
C GLY A 11 4.36 -0.36 -9.79
N LYS A 12 4.31 -1.69 -9.89
CA LYS A 12 3.59 -2.39 -10.97
C LYS A 12 2.68 -3.44 -10.37
N ALA A 13 1.38 -3.31 -10.64
CA ALA A 13 0.42 -4.33 -10.28
C ALA A 13 0.73 -5.65 -10.99
N LYS A 14 0.63 -6.76 -10.26
CA LYS A 14 1.02 -8.08 -10.78
C LYS A 14 0.20 -9.18 -10.12
N ILE A 15 -0.25 -10.12 -10.94
CA ILE A 15 -0.78 -11.40 -10.45
C ILE A 15 0.40 -12.35 -10.32
N MET A 16 0.64 -12.85 -9.10
CA MET A 16 1.69 -13.82 -8.85
C MET A 16 1.13 -15.23 -9.02
N PHE A 17 1.81 -16.07 -9.81
CA PHE A 17 1.43 -17.48 -9.97
C PHE A 17 1.45 -18.18 -8.60
N ASN A 18 0.33 -18.80 -8.21
CA ASN A 18 0.12 -19.45 -6.90
C ASN A 18 0.31 -18.57 -5.65
N ALA A 19 0.29 -17.24 -5.78
CA ALA A 19 0.45 -16.33 -4.63
C ALA A 19 -0.55 -15.17 -4.69
N HIS A 20 -0.35 -14.18 -3.82
CA HIS A 20 -1.22 -13.01 -3.72
C HIS A 20 -1.01 -12.04 -4.89
N ARG A 21 -2.01 -11.18 -5.12
CA ARG A 21 -1.90 -10.08 -6.09
C ARG A 21 -1.13 -8.93 -5.45
N ILE A 22 -0.26 -8.31 -6.24
CA ILE A 22 0.41 -7.06 -5.92
C ILE A 22 -0.43 -5.95 -6.55
N TYR A 23 -0.90 -5.01 -5.74
CA TYR A 23 -1.68 -3.87 -6.20
C TYR A 23 -0.76 -2.66 -6.39
N SER A 24 -1.15 -1.69 -7.22
CA SER A 24 -0.53 -0.36 -7.18
C SER A 24 -1.27 0.53 -6.17
N TYR A 25 -0.62 1.62 -5.75
CA TYR A 25 -1.25 2.60 -4.87
C TYR A 25 -2.55 3.16 -5.47
N GLU A 26 -2.52 3.50 -6.76
CA GLU A 26 -3.65 4.09 -7.49
C GLU A 26 -4.83 3.13 -7.53
N MET A 27 -4.58 1.84 -7.77
CA MET A 27 -5.63 0.82 -7.80
C MET A 27 -6.39 0.78 -6.48
N ILE A 28 -5.67 0.80 -5.34
CA ILE A 28 -6.33 0.77 -4.03
C ILE A 28 -7.09 2.06 -3.77
N THR A 29 -6.50 3.22 -4.07
CA THR A 29 -7.20 4.50 -3.87
C THR A 29 -8.43 4.65 -4.76
N ASP A 30 -8.42 4.10 -5.98
CA ASP A 30 -9.57 4.12 -6.88
C ASP A 30 -10.68 3.16 -6.42
N TYR A 31 -10.33 1.95 -5.96
CA TYR A 31 -11.29 0.99 -5.41
C TYR A 31 -12.05 1.54 -4.20
N PHE A 32 -11.40 2.37 -3.39
CA PHE A 32 -11.98 3.00 -2.21
C PHE A 32 -12.25 4.50 -2.37
N LYS A 33 -12.45 4.98 -3.61
CA LYS A 33 -12.67 6.41 -3.91
C LYS A 33 -13.85 7.07 -3.18
N ASP A 34 -14.80 6.27 -2.71
CA ASP A 34 -15.96 6.73 -1.94
C ASP A 34 -15.64 6.95 -0.44
N LEU A 35 -14.46 6.54 0.01
CA LEU A 35 -13.90 6.83 1.34
C LEU A 35 -12.81 7.90 1.27
N GLU A 36 -12.40 8.41 2.42
CA GLU A 36 -11.24 9.30 2.53
C GLU A 36 -10.04 8.51 3.07
N LEU A 37 -8.90 8.60 2.39
CA LEU A 37 -7.64 8.01 2.87
C LEU A 37 -7.06 8.92 3.96
N LYS A 38 -7.16 8.47 5.21
CA LYS A 38 -6.68 9.20 6.37
C LYS A 38 -5.17 9.06 6.56
N GLU A 39 -4.65 7.85 6.40
CA GLU A 39 -3.23 7.56 6.50
C GLU A 39 -2.87 6.42 5.56
N PHE A 40 -1.71 6.55 4.92
CA PHE A 40 -1.06 5.46 4.22
C PHE A 40 0.32 5.22 4.81
N SER A 41 0.59 3.97 5.15
CA SER A 41 1.86 3.53 5.71
C SER A 41 2.41 2.39 4.85
N LEU A 42 3.72 2.38 4.63
CA LEU A 42 4.41 1.39 3.80
C LEU A 42 5.36 0.58 4.67
N ILE A 43 5.25 -0.74 4.62
CA ILE A 43 6.29 -1.64 5.10
C ILE A 43 7.10 -2.06 3.86
N PRO A 44 8.35 -1.58 3.72
CA PRO A 44 9.18 -1.92 2.56
C PRO A 44 9.46 -3.42 2.49
N GLU A 45 9.67 -3.95 1.28
CA GLU A 45 10.05 -5.35 1.07
C GLU A 45 11.35 -5.69 1.82
N PHE A 46 12.29 -4.75 1.81
CA PHE A 46 13.56 -4.85 2.53
C PHE A 46 13.73 -3.64 3.45
N ALA A 47 13.94 -3.90 4.74
CA ALA A 47 14.29 -2.89 5.73
C ALA A 47 15.71 -2.35 5.48
N LYS A 48 15.86 -1.41 4.55
CA LYS A 48 17.15 -0.75 4.31
C LYS A 48 17.50 0.12 5.52
N ASN A 49 18.73 -0.03 6.01
CA ASN A 49 19.30 0.75 7.12
C ASN A 49 18.48 0.68 8.43
N GLY A 50 17.80 -0.43 8.69
CA GLY A 50 16.99 -0.61 9.91
C GLY A 50 15.72 0.22 9.95
N VAL A 51 15.33 0.86 8.84
CA VAL A 51 14.04 1.54 8.72
C VAL A 51 12.94 0.47 8.65
N GLY A 52 12.06 0.48 9.66
CA GLY A 52 10.88 -0.38 9.73
C GLY A 52 9.72 0.17 8.90
N ILE A 53 8.55 0.31 9.53
CA ILE A 53 7.39 0.91 8.87
C ILE A 53 7.63 2.40 8.56
N ILE A 54 7.27 2.81 7.35
CA ILE A 54 7.26 4.20 6.91
C ILE A 54 5.83 4.72 7.08
N ILE A 55 5.63 5.59 8.07
CA ILE A 55 4.34 6.25 8.32
C ILE A 55 4.19 7.45 7.37
N ASN A 56 2.97 7.70 6.88
CA ASN A 56 2.67 8.72 5.87
C ASN A 56 3.53 8.54 4.60
N ALA A 57 3.60 7.30 4.13
CA ALA A 57 4.34 6.97 2.94
C ALA A 57 3.75 7.67 1.70
N THR A 58 4.57 7.86 0.68
CA THR A 58 4.15 8.45 -0.59
C THR A 58 4.02 7.41 -1.70
N LYS A 59 3.27 7.76 -2.74
CA LYS A 59 3.19 6.94 -3.96
C LYS A 59 4.58 6.66 -4.54
N GLU A 60 5.47 7.64 -4.57
CA GLU A 60 6.81 7.51 -5.15
C GLU A 60 7.69 6.54 -4.36
N GLN A 61 7.39 6.30 -3.07
CA GLN A 61 8.04 5.26 -2.29
C GLN A 61 7.54 3.88 -2.71
N VAL A 62 6.23 3.72 -2.92
CA VAL A 62 5.63 2.48 -3.45
C VAL A 62 6.12 2.16 -4.85
N ASP A 63 6.31 3.18 -5.69
CA ASP A 63 6.78 3.01 -7.08
C ASP A 63 8.17 2.35 -7.16
N LYS A 64 8.94 2.38 -6.07
CA LYS A 64 10.26 1.75 -5.94
C LYS A 64 10.18 0.32 -5.38
N GLU A 65 9.02 -0.09 -4.87
CA GLU A 65 8.79 -1.42 -4.32
C GLU A 65 8.37 -2.40 -5.41
N SER A 66 8.85 -3.64 -5.27
CA SER A 66 8.34 -4.78 -6.06
C SER A 66 7.35 -5.61 -5.26
N TYR A 67 7.54 -5.70 -3.94
CA TYR A 67 6.71 -6.53 -3.06
C TYR A 67 6.61 -5.94 -1.64
N GLY A 68 6.37 -4.63 -1.53
CA GLY A 68 6.10 -4.01 -0.24
C GLY A 68 4.74 -4.41 0.32
N CYS A 69 4.43 -3.98 1.55
CA CYS A 69 3.09 -4.09 2.12
C CYS A 69 2.51 -2.69 2.37
N GLY A 70 1.38 -2.42 1.73
CA GLY A 70 0.65 -1.17 1.88
C GLY A 70 -0.40 -1.28 2.98
N CYS A 71 -0.32 -0.41 3.98
CA CYS A 71 -1.26 -0.30 5.09
C CYS A 71 -2.11 0.97 4.88
N PHE A 72 -3.38 0.80 4.57
CA PHE A 72 -4.31 1.89 4.28
C PHE A 72 -5.31 2.04 5.42
N TRP A 73 -5.46 3.26 5.92
CA TRP A 73 -6.53 3.63 6.82
C TRP A 73 -7.50 4.56 6.10
N PHE A 74 -8.66 4.03 5.73
CA PHE A 74 -9.75 4.80 5.19
C PHE A 74 -10.77 5.15 6.26
N ILE A 75 -11.40 6.31 6.14
CA ILE A 75 -12.54 6.73 6.95
C ILE A 75 -13.74 7.04 6.06
N LYS A 76 -14.94 6.86 6.62
CA LYS A 76 -16.18 7.32 5.96
C LYS A 76 -16.12 8.84 5.79
N LYS A 77 -16.42 9.32 4.57
CA LYS A 77 -16.63 10.73 4.27
C LYS A 77 -17.78 11.32 5.11
#